data_AF-A0A8K9XKJ1-F1
#
_entry.id   AF-A0A8K9XKJ1-F1
#
_cell.length_a   1.000
_cell.length_b   1.000
_cell.length_c   1.000
_cell.angle_alpha   90.00
_cell.angle_beta   90.00
_cell.angle_gamma   90.00
#
_symmetry.space_group_name_H-M   'P 1'
#
loop_
_entity.id
_entity.type
_entity.pdbx_description
1 polymer ?
#
loop_
_entity_poly.entity_id
_entity_poly.type
_entity_poly.pdbx_seq_one_letter_code
_entity_poly.pdbx_strand_id
1 'polypeptide(L)'
;MGNSKTTQCQKKEKQEKEKCYDPGDKTLKFVNRDDDIIGGVIYESLRAEMSCGHAVTPESLTGWCLSLLDKKKCTFICPASREDGEMCGAEWSYTEVRKLALLTPEEMKKFEETMADLVSAQNSYKSCPGCNSYVARTDLSNLRVHCTVCSAEKGQLYEFCWLCLQQWKGSQQSSDHCDNDDCMTDLELLKTCPTVTFADVQGVTGCPSTRACPTCGVLLEHDKTGCKNIECKNCNKEFCFVCLKLTSECLKTSKYFIGCSAGVAPRQTSIPSWSDK
;
A
#
# COMPACT_ATOMS: atom_id res chain seq x y z
N MET A 1 -22.32 46.21 28.26
CA MET A 1 -21.24 46.30 27.25
C MET A 1 -19.93 45.96 27.94
N GLY A 2 -19.18 44.90 27.68
CA GLY A 2 -19.32 43.72 26.82
C GLY A 2 -18.19 42.74 27.20
N ASN A 3 -18.50 41.44 27.10
CA ASN A 3 -17.68 40.24 26.87
C ASN A 3 -16.18 40.21 27.29
N SER A 4 -15.80 39.34 28.23
CA SER A 4 -15.43 37.91 28.03
C SER A 4 -14.08 37.69 27.34
N LYS A 5 -13.10 37.12 28.07
CA LYS A 5 -12.69 35.71 27.95
C LYS A 5 -11.34 35.44 28.66
N THR A 6 -11.44 34.72 29.76
CA THR A 6 -10.49 33.73 30.28
C THR A 6 -9.99 32.81 29.16
N THR A 7 -8.68 32.59 29.02
CA THR A 7 -8.06 31.27 28.73
C THR A 7 -6.53 31.42 28.79
N GLN A 8 -5.86 31.05 29.88
CA GLN A 8 -5.33 29.69 30.11
C GLN A 8 -4.21 29.31 29.11
N CYS A 9 -3.05 29.96 29.21
CA CYS A 9 -1.80 29.48 28.62
C CYS A 9 -1.14 28.47 29.58
N GLN A 10 -1.82 27.34 29.79
CA GLN A 10 -1.31 26.16 30.47
C GLN A 10 -1.74 24.93 29.68
N LYS A 11 -1.03 24.64 28.60
CA LYS A 11 -0.79 23.29 28.07
C LYS A 11 0.54 23.30 27.33
N LYS A 12 1.65 23.18 28.08
CA LYS A 12 2.92 22.70 27.51
C LYS A 12 2.84 21.17 27.50
N GLU A 13 2.36 20.64 26.39
CA GLU A 13 2.60 19.25 26.03
C GLU A 13 4.10 19.09 25.73
N LYS A 14 4.66 17.93 26.07
CA LYS A 14 6.09 17.60 25.96
C LYS A 14 6.57 17.89 24.53
N GLN A 15 7.39 18.92 24.34
CA GLN A 15 8.14 19.10 23.09
C GLN A 15 9.19 17.99 23.01
N GLU A 16 8.95 17.03 22.13
CA GLU A 16 10.02 16.18 21.61
C GLU A 16 11.06 17.09 20.95
N LYS A 17 12.34 16.85 21.23
CA LYS A 17 13.44 17.65 20.71
C LYS A 17 13.52 17.45 19.20
N GLU A 18 13.51 18.55 18.45
CA GLU A 18 13.68 18.54 16.98
C GLU A 18 14.99 17.81 16.60
N LYS A 19 14.90 16.91 15.62
CA LYS A 19 16.02 16.15 15.04
C LYS A 19 16.82 17.09 14.15
N CYS A 20 18.12 17.18 14.41
CA CYS A 20 19.03 18.00 13.62
C CYS A 20 20.18 17.16 13.13
N TYR A 21 20.59 17.38 11.87
CA TYR A 21 21.82 16.79 11.35
C TYR A 21 23.04 17.29 12.14
N ASP A 22 24.04 16.42 12.27
CA ASP A 22 25.38 16.84 12.72
C ASP A 22 26.06 17.63 11.59
N PRO A 23 26.39 18.92 11.79
CA PRO A 23 27.12 19.71 10.79
C PRO A 23 28.46 19.10 10.36
N GLY A 24 29.05 18.22 11.19
CA GLY A 24 30.29 17.50 10.90
C GLY A 24 30.12 16.23 10.06
N ASP A 25 28.89 15.79 9.78
CA ASP A 25 28.64 14.56 9.01
C ASP A 25 28.96 14.76 7.52
N LYS A 26 30.15 14.29 7.12
CA LYS A 26 30.65 14.35 5.74
C LYS A 26 29.95 13.38 4.78
N THR A 27 29.11 12.49 5.31
CA THR A 27 28.36 11.52 4.49
C THR A 27 27.05 12.12 3.97
N LEU A 28 26.69 13.33 4.41
CA LEU A 28 25.55 14.10 3.95
C LEU A 28 26.01 15.28 3.10
N LYS A 29 25.21 15.64 2.09
CA LYS A 29 25.44 16.83 1.27
C LYS A 29 24.53 17.95 1.75
N PHE A 30 25.07 18.83 2.59
CA PHE A 30 24.32 19.97 3.11
C PHE A 30 24.15 21.06 2.04
N VAL A 31 22.98 21.69 2.03
CA VAL A 31 22.60 22.73 1.07
C VAL A 31 21.96 23.92 1.76
N ASN A 32 22.14 25.11 1.20
CA ASN A 32 21.60 26.37 1.73
C ASN A 32 20.40 26.85 0.90
N ARG A 33 19.42 25.97 0.70
CA ARG A 33 18.15 26.26 0.03
C ARG A 33 17.00 25.74 0.88
N ASP A 34 15.79 26.16 0.52
CA ASP A 34 14.58 25.80 1.25
C ASP A 34 14.31 24.30 1.23
N ASP A 35 13.50 23.87 2.19
CA ASP A 35 12.99 22.50 2.23
C ASP A 35 11.96 22.29 1.11
N ASP A 36 12.24 21.35 0.22
CA ASP A 36 11.46 21.08 -0.98
C ASP A 36 10.17 20.26 -0.69
N ILE A 37 9.93 19.82 0.55
CA ILE A 37 8.72 19.10 0.97
C ILE A 37 7.66 20.06 1.51
N ILE A 38 8.02 20.97 2.42
CA ILE A 38 7.03 21.75 3.20
C ILE A 38 6.90 23.21 2.74
N GLY A 39 7.71 23.67 1.78
CA GLY A 39 7.51 24.96 1.10
C GLY A 39 7.26 26.14 2.04
N GLY A 40 8.33 26.70 2.62
CA GLY A 40 8.26 27.96 3.39
C GLY A 40 8.07 27.82 4.91
N VAL A 41 8.11 26.61 5.47
CA VAL A 41 8.25 26.43 6.92
C VAL A 41 9.74 26.43 7.27
N ILE A 42 10.18 27.47 7.99
CA ILE A 42 11.58 27.63 8.41
C ILE A 42 11.83 26.76 9.64
N TYR A 43 12.35 25.55 9.41
CA TYR A 43 13.05 24.84 10.47
C TYR A 43 14.45 25.46 10.63
N GLU A 44 14.92 25.58 11.87
CA GLU A 44 16.29 26.05 12.16
C GLU A 44 17.35 24.97 11.83
N SER A 45 16.91 23.73 11.58
CA SER A 45 17.76 22.59 11.24
C SER A 45 18.43 22.72 9.85
N LEU A 46 19.61 22.12 9.72
CA LEU A 46 20.31 22.01 8.44
C LEU A 46 19.46 21.23 7.42
N ARG A 47 19.66 21.49 6.12
CA ARG A 47 19.03 20.74 5.03
C ARG A 47 20.07 19.88 4.33
N ALA A 48 19.71 18.64 4.05
CA ALA A 48 20.53 17.72 3.28
C ALA A 48 19.84 17.36 1.97
N GLU A 49 20.64 17.11 0.94
CA GLU A 49 20.16 16.75 -0.39
C GLU A 49 19.91 15.24 -0.48
N MET A 50 18.71 14.86 -0.90
CA MET A 50 18.33 13.51 -1.29
C MET A 50 18.98 13.13 -2.64
N SER A 51 19.02 11.85 -2.98
CA SER A 51 19.54 11.31 -4.25
C SER A 51 18.88 11.89 -5.49
N CYS A 52 17.63 12.32 -5.39
CA CYS A 52 16.88 13.01 -6.44
C CYS A 52 17.26 14.50 -6.62
N GLY A 53 18.15 15.03 -5.79
CA GLY A 53 18.59 16.43 -5.85
C GLY A 53 17.69 17.43 -5.10
N HIS A 54 16.72 16.98 -4.31
CA HIS A 54 15.87 17.84 -3.48
C HIS A 54 16.32 17.87 -2.02
N ALA A 55 16.18 19.03 -1.40
CA ALA A 55 16.62 19.35 -0.05
C ALA A 55 15.52 19.05 0.98
N VAL A 56 15.90 18.41 2.08
CA VAL A 56 14.98 18.03 3.15
C VAL A 56 15.58 18.23 4.54
N THR A 57 14.73 18.50 5.53
CA THR A 57 15.03 18.32 6.96
C THR A 57 14.63 16.93 7.44
N PRO A 58 15.17 16.46 8.58
CA PRO A 58 14.78 15.17 9.14
C PRO A 58 13.27 15.09 9.43
N GLU A 59 12.70 16.16 9.97
CA GLU A 59 11.28 16.30 10.31
C GLU A 59 10.38 16.19 9.08
N SER A 60 10.72 16.94 8.03
CA SER A 60 9.90 17.00 6.83
C SER A 60 9.85 15.66 6.13
N LEU A 61 11.00 15.01 6.02
CA LEU A 61 11.12 13.69 5.43
C LEU A 61 10.38 12.64 6.26
N THR A 62 10.53 12.68 7.59
CA THR A 62 9.81 11.76 8.50
C THR A 62 8.30 11.92 8.34
N GLY A 63 7.80 13.15 8.44
CA GLY A 63 6.37 13.44 8.35
C GLY A 63 5.77 13.06 7.01
N TRP A 64 6.48 13.37 5.92
CA TRP A 64 6.05 12.98 4.57
C TRP A 64 5.97 11.46 4.41
N CYS A 65 7.03 10.73 4.79
CA CYS A 65 7.07 9.27 4.67
C CYS A 65 6.01 8.59 5.56
N LEU A 66 5.76 9.11 6.77
CA LEU A 66 4.64 8.66 7.61
C LEU A 66 3.29 8.88 6.90
N SER A 67 3.09 10.02 6.25
CA SER A 67 1.86 10.29 5.51
C SER A 67 1.64 9.32 4.33
N LEU A 68 2.72 8.82 3.72
CA LEU A 68 2.63 7.79 2.67
C LEU A 68 2.19 6.45 3.27
N LEU A 69 2.75 6.06 4.42
CA LEU A 69 2.37 4.84 5.13
C LEU A 69 0.91 4.90 5.65
N ASP A 70 0.46 6.05 6.15
CA ASP A 70 -0.93 6.27 6.56
C ASP A 70 -1.89 6.15 5.37
N LYS A 71 -1.47 6.63 4.20
CA LYS A 71 -2.14 6.42 2.90
C LYS A 71 -1.95 5.01 2.33
N LYS A 72 -1.40 4.09 3.12
CA LYS A 72 -1.21 2.67 2.79
C LYS A 72 -0.23 2.43 1.63
N LYS A 73 0.71 3.36 1.39
CA LYS A 73 1.77 3.25 0.39
C LYS A 73 3.10 2.86 1.03
N CYS A 74 3.79 1.88 0.45
CA CYS A 74 5.09 1.39 0.92
C CYS A 74 6.28 1.90 0.10
N THR A 75 6.00 2.66 -0.95
CA THR A 75 7.02 3.30 -1.80
C THR A 75 7.18 4.75 -1.34
N PHE A 76 8.40 5.13 -0.98
CA PHE A 76 8.74 6.50 -0.60
C PHE A 76 9.12 7.28 -1.84
N ILE A 77 8.36 8.32 -2.16
CA ILE A 77 8.58 9.12 -3.37
C ILE A 77 8.74 10.60 -3.02
N CYS A 78 9.54 11.30 -3.81
CA CYS A 78 9.75 12.73 -3.69
C CYS A 78 8.46 13.51 -4.03
N PRO A 79 7.96 14.38 -3.12
CA PRO A 79 6.80 15.22 -3.37
C PRO A 79 7.11 16.55 -4.05
N ALA A 80 8.40 16.89 -4.25
CA ALA A 80 8.80 18.18 -4.78
C ALA A 80 8.34 18.36 -6.22
N SER A 81 8.06 19.60 -6.62
CA SER A 81 7.85 19.95 -8.02
C SER A 81 9.19 20.33 -8.67
N ARG A 82 9.38 19.89 -9.91
CA ARG A 82 10.50 20.29 -10.77
C ARG A 82 10.25 21.70 -11.34
N GLU A 83 11.28 22.26 -11.96
CA GLU A 83 11.24 23.59 -12.58
C GLU A 83 10.19 23.71 -13.70
N ASP A 84 9.88 22.60 -14.37
CA ASP A 84 8.86 22.51 -15.43
C ASP A 84 7.42 22.44 -14.89
N GLY A 85 7.24 22.42 -13.55
CA GLY A 85 5.94 22.30 -12.88
C GLY A 85 5.45 20.86 -12.74
N GLU A 86 6.20 19.85 -13.22
CA GLU A 86 5.87 18.46 -13.00
C GLU A 86 6.37 17.97 -11.63
N MET A 87 5.68 16.96 -11.07
CA MET A 87 6.11 16.34 -9.81
C MET A 87 7.39 15.52 -10.04
N CYS A 88 8.36 15.65 -9.13
CA CYS A 88 9.63 14.93 -9.22
C CYS A 88 9.42 13.42 -9.26
N GLY A 89 8.63 12.89 -8.31
CA GLY A 89 8.19 11.50 -8.28
C GLY A 89 9.30 10.45 -8.10
N ALA A 90 10.55 10.86 -7.90
CA ALA A 90 11.67 9.96 -7.74
C ALA A 90 11.49 9.07 -6.50
N GLU A 91 11.73 7.77 -6.63
CA GLU A 91 11.67 6.81 -5.54
C GLU A 91 12.94 6.89 -4.68
N TRP A 92 12.76 6.91 -3.36
CA TRP A 92 13.82 6.88 -2.37
C TRP A 92 13.91 5.51 -1.72
N SER A 93 15.12 5.00 -1.58
CA SER A 93 15.34 3.74 -0.85
C SER A 93 15.04 3.92 0.64
N TYR A 94 14.52 2.89 1.32
CA TYR A 94 14.28 2.96 2.76
C TYR A 94 15.57 3.20 3.56
N THR A 95 16.72 2.70 3.07
CA THR A 95 18.04 2.98 3.66
C THR A 95 18.40 4.46 3.61
N GLU A 96 18.11 5.12 2.50
CA GLU A 96 18.28 6.56 2.36
C GLU A 96 17.34 7.32 3.30
N VAL A 97 16.06 6.95 3.33
CA VAL A 97 15.06 7.55 4.23
C VAL A 97 15.50 7.44 5.70
N ARG A 98 15.91 6.26 6.16
CA ARG A 98 16.39 6.05 7.55
C ARG A 98 17.51 7.01 7.91
N LYS A 99 18.45 7.21 6.98
CA LYS A 99 19.63 8.04 7.19
C LYS A 99 19.28 9.53 7.23
N LEU A 100 18.58 10.04 6.22
CA LEU A 100 18.28 11.47 6.12
C LEU A 100 17.12 11.90 7.05
N ALA A 101 16.19 11.01 7.37
CA ALA A 101 15.13 11.33 8.34
C ALA A 101 15.59 11.22 9.81
N LEU A 102 16.85 10.79 10.04
CA LEU A 102 17.41 10.49 11.36
C LEU A 102 16.45 9.64 12.21
N LEU A 103 15.88 8.59 11.61
CA LEU A 103 14.86 7.79 12.29
C LEU A 103 15.45 7.18 13.57
N THR A 104 14.74 7.32 14.68
CA THR A 104 15.13 6.61 15.91
C THR A 104 14.86 5.11 15.77
N PRO A 105 15.45 4.24 16.61
CA PRO A 105 15.14 2.80 16.61
C PRO A 105 13.63 2.51 16.73
N GLU A 106 12.90 3.30 17.52
CA GLU A 106 11.46 3.19 17.68
C GLU A 106 10.70 3.59 16.41
N GLU A 107 11.11 4.69 15.75
CA GLU A 107 10.54 5.10 14.46
C GLU A 107 10.81 4.06 13.38
N MET A 108 12.04 3.54 13.30
CA MET A 108 12.41 2.48 12.35
C MET A 108 11.53 1.25 12.54
N LYS A 109 11.35 0.81 13.80
CA LYS A 109 10.48 -0.32 14.13
C LYS A 109 9.04 -0.06 13.66
N LYS A 110 8.48 1.12 13.96
CA LYS A 110 7.13 1.48 13.53
C LYS A 110 6.99 1.50 12.00
N PHE A 111 7.98 2.07 11.29
CA PHE A 111 8.03 2.07 9.83
C PHE A 111 8.04 0.64 9.29
N GLU A 112 8.92 -0.21 9.82
CA GLU A 112 9.09 -1.60 9.39
C GLU A 112 7.84 -2.45 9.65
N GLU A 113 7.24 -2.34 10.84
CA GLU A 113 5.98 -3.02 11.18
C GLU A 113 4.84 -2.55 10.27
N THR A 114 4.69 -1.23 10.08
CA THR A 114 3.65 -0.69 9.20
C THR A 114 3.86 -1.12 7.77
N MET A 115 5.09 -1.04 7.25
CA MET A 115 5.40 -1.53 5.90
C MET A 115 5.08 -3.02 5.78
N ALA A 116 5.50 -3.85 6.74
CA ALA A 116 5.22 -5.28 6.73
C ALA A 116 3.70 -5.59 6.73
N ASP A 117 2.91 -4.85 7.52
CA ASP A 117 1.45 -4.98 7.55
C ASP A 117 0.81 -4.58 6.23
N LEU A 118 1.21 -3.45 5.66
CA LEU A 118 0.71 -2.97 4.37
C LEU A 118 1.04 -3.93 3.24
N VAL A 119 2.28 -4.40 3.25
CA VAL A 119 2.81 -5.35 2.28
C VAL A 119 2.10 -6.71 2.38
N SER A 120 1.81 -7.16 3.60
CA SER A 120 1.01 -8.36 3.85
C SER A 120 -0.44 -8.17 3.39
N ALA A 121 -1.03 -7.01 3.66
CA ALA A 121 -2.39 -6.66 3.24
C ALA A 121 -2.53 -6.47 1.71
N GLN A 122 -1.43 -6.18 1.01
CA GLN A 122 -1.41 -6.07 -0.45
C GLN A 122 -1.34 -7.42 -1.18
N ASN A 123 -1.43 -8.56 -0.48
CA ASN A 123 -1.36 -9.91 -1.05
C ASN A 123 -0.07 -10.23 -1.83
N SER A 124 0.97 -9.41 -1.64
CA SER A 124 2.27 -9.55 -2.34
C SER A 124 3.28 -10.37 -1.54
N TYR A 125 2.99 -10.69 -0.28
CA TYR A 125 3.87 -11.42 0.63
C TYR A 125 3.10 -12.54 1.32
N LYS A 126 3.72 -13.72 1.41
CA LYS A 126 3.20 -14.88 2.15
C LYS A 126 4.32 -15.57 2.91
N SER A 127 3.98 -16.21 4.02
CA SER A 127 4.93 -17.04 4.76
C SER A 127 5.20 -18.33 4.01
N CYS A 128 6.48 -18.68 3.86
CA CYS A 128 6.91 -19.96 3.32
C CYS A 128 6.36 -21.10 4.19
N PRO A 129 5.69 -22.12 3.63
CA PRO A 129 5.17 -23.25 4.40
C PRO A 129 6.27 -24.13 5.03
N GLY A 130 7.50 -24.04 4.54
CA GLY A 130 8.63 -24.83 5.04
C GLY A 130 9.34 -24.22 6.25
N CYS A 131 9.70 -22.93 6.18
CA CYS A 131 10.52 -22.26 7.21
C CYS A 131 9.85 -21.01 7.82
N ASN A 132 8.62 -20.69 7.41
CA ASN A 132 7.86 -19.52 7.87
C ASN A 132 8.52 -18.15 7.55
N SER A 133 9.58 -18.12 6.75
CA SER A 133 10.15 -16.87 6.24
C SER A 133 9.16 -16.16 5.31
N TYR A 134 9.08 -14.85 5.38
CA TYR A 134 8.28 -14.06 4.43
C TYR A 134 8.90 -14.10 3.04
N VAL A 135 8.07 -14.35 2.03
CA VAL A 135 8.45 -14.35 0.62
C VAL A 135 7.53 -13.41 -0.16
N ALA A 136 8.14 -12.56 -0.98
CA ALA A 136 7.42 -11.68 -1.90
C ALA A 136 7.33 -12.32 -3.29
N ARG A 137 6.24 -12.07 -4.03
CA ARG A 137 6.21 -12.31 -5.48
C ARG A 137 6.21 -10.98 -6.22
N THR A 138 7.07 -10.86 -7.22
CA THR A 138 7.13 -9.70 -8.12
C THR A 138 6.18 -9.85 -9.31
N ASP A 139 5.99 -11.07 -9.79
CA ASP A 139 5.05 -11.41 -10.86
C ASP A 139 3.79 -12.05 -10.28
N LEU A 140 2.66 -11.34 -10.38
CA LEU A 140 1.37 -11.80 -9.87
C LEU A 140 0.78 -12.97 -10.69
N SER A 141 1.22 -13.14 -11.93
CA SER A 141 0.80 -14.26 -12.80
C SER A 141 1.57 -15.55 -12.51
N ASN A 142 2.74 -15.44 -11.86
CA ASN A 142 3.52 -16.58 -11.43
C ASN A 142 3.09 -17.01 -10.01
N LEU A 143 2.44 -18.15 -9.92
CA LEU A 143 2.04 -18.80 -8.68
C LEU A 143 3.17 -19.64 -8.07
N ARG A 144 4.26 -19.90 -8.80
CA ARG A 144 5.40 -20.70 -8.32
C ARG A 144 6.38 -19.79 -7.60
N VAL A 145 6.50 -19.98 -6.29
CA VAL A 145 7.33 -19.13 -5.44
C VAL A 145 8.52 -19.90 -4.89
N HIS A 146 9.71 -19.35 -5.11
CA HIS A 146 10.97 -19.89 -4.65
C HIS A 146 11.30 -19.38 -3.24
N CYS A 147 11.61 -20.29 -2.31
CA CYS A 147 12.14 -19.93 -1.00
C CYS A 147 13.66 -20.14 -0.98
N THR A 148 14.41 -19.04 -0.90
CA THR A 148 15.88 -19.07 -0.84
C THR A 148 16.40 -19.74 0.43
N VAL A 149 15.74 -19.53 1.58
CA VAL A 149 16.11 -20.11 2.88
C VAL A 149 15.98 -21.64 2.84
N CYS A 150 14.78 -22.16 2.54
CA CYS A 150 14.57 -23.61 2.43
C CYS A 150 15.45 -24.24 1.35
N SER A 151 15.72 -23.53 0.25
CA SER A 151 16.55 -24.08 -0.82
C SER A 151 18.01 -24.21 -0.39
N ALA A 152 18.53 -23.23 0.37
CA ALA A 152 19.87 -23.27 0.94
C ALA A 152 19.99 -24.38 1.99
N GLU A 153 19.03 -24.48 2.92
CA GLU A 153 19.04 -25.50 4.00
C GLU A 153 18.93 -26.93 3.47
N LYS A 154 18.11 -27.15 2.42
CA LYS A 154 17.88 -28.48 1.85
C LYS A 154 18.89 -28.84 0.77
N GLY A 155 19.70 -27.89 0.29
CA GLY A 155 20.61 -28.09 -0.84
C GLY A 155 19.92 -28.40 -2.16
N GLN A 156 18.61 -28.11 -2.28
CA GLN A 156 17.79 -28.37 -3.45
C GLN A 156 16.73 -27.29 -3.61
N LEU A 157 16.24 -27.09 -4.84
CA LEU A 157 15.21 -26.10 -5.12
C LEU A 157 13.93 -26.38 -4.31
N TYR A 158 13.54 -25.43 -3.47
CA TYR A 158 12.27 -25.46 -2.75
C TYR A 158 11.34 -24.39 -3.28
N GLU A 159 10.21 -24.84 -3.82
CA GLU A 159 9.17 -23.98 -4.36
C GLU A 159 7.79 -24.41 -3.86
N PHE A 160 6.88 -23.45 -3.76
CA PHE A 160 5.52 -23.68 -3.31
C PHE A 160 4.53 -22.86 -4.15
N CYS A 161 3.27 -23.27 -4.16
CA CYS A 161 2.20 -22.55 -4.83
C CYS A 161 1.74 -21.38 -3.96
N TRP A 162 1.65 -20.20 -4.56
CA TRP A 162 1.19 -18.97 -3.90
C TRP A 162 -0.23 -19.05 -3.38
N LEU A 163 -1.11 -19.78 -4.07
CA LEU A 163 -2.52 -19.87 -3.72
C LEU A 163 -2.74 -20.83 -2.56
N CYS A 164 -2.38 -22.11 -2.73
CA CYS A 164 -2.66 -23.14 -1.74
C CYS A 164 -1.58 -23.28 -0.65
N LEU A 165 -0.44 -22.60 -0.79
CA LEU A 165 0.70 -22.67 0.14
C LEU A 165 1.22 -24.10 0.37
N GLN A 166 1.04 -24.99 -0.60
CA GLN A 166 1.64 -26.32 -0.60
C GLN A 166 2.87 -26.33 -1.51
N GLN A 167 3.80 -27.26 -1.26
CA GLN A 167 4.96 -27.48 -2.12
C GLN A 167 4.52 -27.64 -3.58
N TRP A 168 5.25 -27.04 -4.51
CA TRP A 168 4.86 -26.99 -5.91
C TRP A 168 4.79 -28.41 -6.49
N LYS A 169 3.62 -28.75 -7.05
CA LYS A 169 3.41 -29.94 -7.88
C LYS A 169 3.04 -29.46 -9.28
N GLY A 170 3.68 -30.01 -10.30
CA GLY A 170 3.39 -29.74 -11.71
C GLY A 170 4.63 -29.59 -12.58
N SER A 171 4.42 -29.48 -13.89
CA SER A 171 5.52 -29.38 -14.85
C SER A 171 6.36 -28.12 -14.62
N GLN A 172 7.66 -28.16 -14.97
CA GLN A 172 8.54 -26.98 -14.83
C GLN A 172 8.12 -25.79 -15.70
N GLN A 173 7.28 -26.02 -16.72
CA GLN A 173 6.79 -25.00 -17.65
C GLN A 173 5.51 -24.31 -17.16
N SER A 174 4.79 -24.92 -16.22
CA SER A 174 3.63 -24.29 -15.59
C SER A 174 4.10 -23.34 -14.50
N SER A 175 3.64 -22.10 -14.57
CA SER A 175 3.83 -21.08 -13.53
C SER A 175 2.50 -20.50 -13.05
N ASP A 176 1.42 -20.70 -13.79
CA ASP A 176 0.10 -20.09 -13.56
C ASP A 176 -0.91 -21.03 -12.88
N HIS A 177 -0.56 -22.32 -12.70
CA HIS A 177 -1.38 -23.29 -11.97
C HIS A 177 -0.53 -24.40 -11.33
N CYS A 178 -1.06 -24.95 -10.24
CA CYS A 178 -0.42 -26.03 -9.48
C CYS A 178 -1.26 -27.31 -9.54
N ASP A 179 -0.61 -28.47 -9.57
CA ASP A 179 -1.26 -29.79 -9.55
C ASP A 179 -1.53 -30.29 -8.12
N ASN A 180 -1.59 -29.39 -7.13
CA ASN A 180 -1.96 -29.79 -5.77
C ASN A 180 -3.47 -30.04 -5.70
N ASP A 181 -3.86 -31.11 -5.01
CA ASP A 181 -5.24 -31.37 -4.65
C ASP A 181 -5.80 -30.16 -3.88
N ASP A 182 -7.04 -29.78 -4.18
CA ASP A 182 -7.74 -28.63 -3.60
C ASP A 182 -7.08 -27.24 -3.83
N CYS A 183 -6.15 -27.12 -4.81
CA CYS A 183 -5.58 -25.84 -5.26
C CYS A 183 -6.64 -25.02 -6.00
N MET A 184 -7.47 -24.26 -5.27
CA MET A 184 -8.47 -23.37 -5.86
C MET A 184 -7.78 -22.18 -6.54
N THR A 185 -8.03 -21.98 -7.83
CA THR A 185 -7.53 -20.78 -8.54
C THR A 185 -8.30 -19.54 -8.10
N ASP A 186 -7.69 -18.36 -8.23
CA ASP A 186 -8.38 -17.07 -8.01
C ASP A 186 -9.67 -16.99 -8.84
N LEU A 187 -9.68 -17.58 -10.05
CA LEU A 187 -10.83 -17.62 -10.91
C LEU A 187 -11.96 -18.52 -10.36
N GLU A 188 -11.63 -19.69 -9.82
CA GLU A 188 -12.61 -20.55 -9.16
C GLU A 188 -13.17 -19.89 -7.89
N LEU A 189 -12.35 -19.16 -7.13
CA LEU A 189 -12.83 -18.37 -6.00
C LEU A 189 -13.83 -17.29 -6.46
N LEU A 190 -13.53 -16.53 -7.52
CA LEU A 190 -14.46 -15.52 -8.08
C LEU A 190 -15.80 -16.14 -8.53
N LYS A 191 -15.76 -17.36 -9.07
CA LYS A 191 -16.95 -18.11 -9.49
C LYS A 191 -17.75 -18.71 -8.34
N THR A 192 -17.12 -19.07 -7.22
CA THR A 192 -17.76 -19.90 -6.18
C THR A 192 -17.87 -19.23 -4.81
N CYS A 193 -17.18 -18.10 -4.56
CA CYS A 193 -17.20 -17.41 -3.27
C CYS A 193 -18.62 -17.14 -2.77
N PRO A 194 -18.87 -17.10 -1.45
CA PRO A 194 -20.20 -16.82 -0.92
C PRO A 194 -20.67 -15.40 -1.29
N THR A 195 -21.89 -15.06 -0.90
CA THR A 195 -22.40 -13.70 -1.07
C THR A 195 -22.18 -12.86 0.18
N VAL A 196 -21.97 -11.56 0.02
CA VAL A 196 -21.84 -10.56 1.09
C VAL A 196 -23.09 -9.69 1.19
N THR A 197 -23.40 -9.26 2.40
CA THR A 197 -24.47 -8.30 2.73
C THR A 197 -23.84 -7.01 3.24
N PHE A 198 -24.39 -5.87 2.83
CA PHE A 198 -23.94 -4.54 3.23
C PHE A 198 -24.82 -4.02 4.36
N ALA A 199 -24.21 -3.54 5.45
CA ALA A 199 -24.96 -2.98 6.57
C ALA A 199 -25.65 -1.65 6.20
N ASP A 200 -24.92 -0.76 5.52
CA ASP A 200 -25.34 0.63 5.28
C ASP A 200 -25.89 0.88 3.87
N VAL A 201 -26.00 -0.16 3.03
CA VAL A 201 -26.47 -0.06 1.64
C VAL A 201 -27.64 -1.01 1.41
N GLN A 202 -28.85 -0.46 1.38
CA GLN A 202 -30.08 -1.24 1.16
C GLN A 202 -30.26 -1.66 -0.31
N GLY A 203 -30.96 -2.79 -0.50
CA GLY A 203 -31.36 -3.28 -1.82
C GLY A 203 -30.27 -4.03 -2.61
N VAL A 204 -29.12 -4.31 -1.99
CA VAL A 204 -28.06 -5.13 -2.58
C VAL A 204 -28.17 -6.55 -2.05
N THR A 205 -28.58 -7.49 -2.89
CA THR A 205 -28.68 -8.92 -2.58
C THR A 205 -27.89 -9.75 -3.59
N GLY A 206 -27.25 -10.83 -3.14
CA GLY A 206 -26.51 -11.75 -4.03
C GLY A 206 -25.15 -11.22 -4.54
N CYS A 207 -24.58 -10.19 -3.92
CA CYS A 207 -23.24 -9.71 -4.29
C CYS A 207 -22.18 -10.73 -3.86
N PRO A 208 -21.28 -11.21 -4.74
CA PRO A 208 -20.12 -12.03 -4.37
C PRO A 208 -19.27 -11.36 -3.28
N SER A 209 -18.76 -12.13 -2.32
CA SER A 209 -17.93 -11.65 -1.21
C SER A 209 -16.52 -11.28 -1.63
N THR A 210 -16.05 -11.84 -2.73
CA THR A 210 -14.72 -11.62 -3.30
C THR A 210 -14.87 -11.16 -4.74
N ARG A 211 -14.16 -10.09 -5.11
CA ARG A 211 -14.16 -9.48 -6.45
C ARG A 211 -12.74 -9.18 -6.89
N ALA A 212 -12.44 -9.32 -8.17
CA ALA A 212 -11.19 -8.80 -8.73
C ALA A 212 -11.36 -7.32 -9.08
N CYS A 213 -10.34 -6.51 -8.78
CA CYS A 213 -10.29 -5.11 -9.17
C CYS A 213 -10.48 -4.98 -10.70
N PRO A 214 -11.38 -4.12 -11.18
CA PRO A 214 -11.64 -3.95 -12.61
C PRO A 214 -10.44 -3.35 -13.37
N THR A 215 -9.47 -2.76 -12.67
CA THR A 215 -8.30 -2.10 -13.25
C THR A 215 -7.05 -2.99 -13.28
N CYS A 216 -6.75 -3.68 -12.18
CA CYS A 216 -5.48 -4.41 -12.02
C CYS A 216 -5.64 -5.89 -11.65
N GLY A 217 -6.88 -6.38 -11.53
CA GLY A 217 -7.15 -7.81 -11.31
C GLY A 217 -6.93 -8.33 -9.88
N VAL A 218 -6.37 -7.55 -8.97
CA VAL A 218 -6.16 -8.02 -7.58
C VAL A 218 -7.49 -8.36 -6.91
N LEU A 219 -7.57 -9.50 -6.22
CA LEU A 219 -8.76 -9.93 -5.49
C LEU A 219 -8.91 -9.13 -4.20
N LEU A 220 -10.13 -8.68 -3.95
CA LEU A 220 -10.52 -7.79 -2.85
C LEU A 220 -11.82 -8.30 -2.22
N GLU A 221 -11.96 -8.04 -0.92
CA GLU A 221 -13.19 -8.24 -0.17
C GLU A 221 -13.66 -6.91 0.40
N HIS A 222 -14.95 -6.81 0.69
CA HIS A 222 -15.52 -5.67 1.40
C HIS A 222 -15.59 -5.97 2.89
N ASP A 223 -15.19 -5.01 3.72
CA ASP A 223 -15.27 -5.09 5.18
C ASP A 223 -16.70 -5.07 5.76
N LYS A 224 -17.72 -5.01 4.89
CA LYS A 224 -19.17 -4.93 5.18
C LYS A 224 -19.63 -3.63 5.87
N THR A 225 -18.74 -2.67 6.07
CA THR A 225 -19.03 -1.39 6.73
C THR A 225 -18.98 -0.23 5.74
N GLY A 226 -19.81 0.79 5.94
CA GLY A 226 -19.79 1.97 5.10
C GLY A 226 -20.39 1.75 3.71
N CYS A 227 -19.91 2.53 2.76
CA CYS A 227 -20.51 2.62 1.43
C CYS A 227 -20.10 1.46 0.51
N LYS A 228 -20.77 1.31 -0.63
CA LYS A 228 -20.51 0.24 -1.62
C LYS A 228 -19.22 0.39 -2.45
N ASN A 229 -18.42 1.42 -2.18
CA ASN A 229 -17.21 1.75 -2.94
C ASN A 229 -15.98 1.40 -2.12
N ILE A 230 -14.98 0.80 -2.76
CA ILE A 230 -13.70 0.44 -2.14
C ILE A 230 -12.55 0.99 -2.97
N GLU A 231 -11.44 1.29 -2.30
CA GLU A 231 -10.19 1.68 -2.95
C GLU A 231 -9.27 0.46 -3.09
N CYS A 232 -8.87 0.15 -4.33
CA CYS A 232 -7.87 -0.87 -4.57
C CYS A 232 -6.49 -0.35 -4.15
N LYS A 233 -5.88 -0.95 -3.12
CA LYS A 233 -4.55 -0.51 -2.65
C LYS A 233 -3.41 -0.83 -3.61
N ASN A 234 -3.61 -1.75 -4.56
CA ASN A 234 -2.60 -2.07 -5.57
C ASN A 234 -2.51 -0.99 -6.67
N CYS A 235 -3.64 -0.50 -7.19
CA CYS A 235 -3.64 0.49 -8.28
C CYS A 235 -4.18 1.89 -7.89
N ASN A 236 -4.58 2.07 -6.63
CA ASN A 236 -5.17 3.30 -6.07
C ASN A 236 -6.44 3.80 -6.78
N LYS A 237 -7.12 2.94 -7.55
CA LYS A 237 -8.40 3.26 -8.16
C LYS A 237 -9.54 2.88 -7.22
N GLU A 238 -10.45 3.82 -7.02
CA GLU A 238 -11.70 3.57 -6.31
C GLU A 238 -12.79 3.09 -7.27
N PHE A 239 -13.48 2.03 -6.89
CA PHE A 239 -14.56 1.45 -7.70
C PHE A 239 -15.68 0.91 -6.81
N CYS A 240 -16.85 0.74 -7.40
CA CYS A 240 -18.00 0.18 -6.71
C CYS A 240 -17.89 -1.36 -6.67
N PHE A 241 -17.85 -1.93 -5.46
CA PHE A 241 -17.78 -3.38 -5.25
C PHE A 241 -19.01 -4.14 -5.78
N VAL A 242 -20.15 -3.45 -5.84
CA VAL A 242 -21.42 -4.02 -6.30
C VAL A 242 -21.47 -4.14 -7.82
N CYS A 243 -21.14 -3.08 -8.56
CA CYS A 243 -21.29 -3.04 -10.02
C CYS A 243 -19.98 -3.08 -10.81
N LEU A 244 -18.82 -3.11 -10.13
CA LEU A 244 -17.47 -3.14 -10.70
C LEU A 244 -17.08 -1.97 -11.60
N LYS A 245 -17.87 -0.89 -11.62
CA LYS A 245 -17.52 0.36 -12.32
C LYS A 245 -16.65 1.24 -11.43
N LEU A 246 -15.76 2.01 -12.03
CA LEU A 246 -15.03 3.08 -11.34
C LEU A 246 -16.03 4.02 -10.65
N THR A 247 -15.64 4.58 -9.49
CA THR A 247 -16.54 5.45 -8.71
C THR A 247 -17.12 6.58 -9.56
N SER A 248 -16.27 7.22 -10.39
CA SER A 248 -16.66 8.31 -11.28
C SER A 248 -17.75 7.92 -12.29
N GLU A 249 -17.88 6.65 -12.64
CA GLU A 249 -18.94 6.14 -13.52
C GLU A 249 -20.16 5.66 -12.74
N CYS A 250 -19.95 4.94 -11.64
CA CYS A 250 -21.02 4.43 -10.79
C CYS A 250 -21.89 5.58 -10.23
N LEU A 251 -21.26 6.68 -9.82
CA LEU A 251 -21.95 7.82 -9.21
C LEU A 251 -22.70 8.70 -10.21
N LYS A 252 -22.52 8.50 -11.53
CA LYS A 252 -23.35 9.17 -12.54
C LYS A 252 -24.82 8.78 -12.43
N THR A 253 -25.10 7.56 -11.96
CA THR A 253 -26.47 7.02 -11.86
C THR A 253 -26.85 6.59 -10.45
N SER A 254 -25.98 6.74 -9.45
CA SER A 254 -26.24 6.28 -8.07
C SER A 254 -25.49 7.12 -7.03
N LYS A 255 -25.64 6.81 -5.74
CA LYS A 255 -24.90 7.45 -4.63
C LYS A 255 -24.14 6.40 -3.82
N TYR A 256 -23.17 6.84 -3.01
CA TYR A 256 -22.32 5.99 -2.18
C TYR A 256 -23.11 4.98 -1.31
N PHE A 257 -24.18 5.44 -0.65
CA PHE A 257 -24.99 4.61 0.26
C PHE A 257 -26.29 4.07 -0.35
N ILE A 258 -26.42 4.16 -1.67
CA ILE A 258 -27.63 3.71 -2.39
C ILE A 258 -27.24 2.60 -3.36
N GLY A 259 -28.04 1.54 -3.49
CA GLY A 259 -27.82 0.48 -4.48
C GLY A 259 -27.58 1.01 -5.91
N CYS A 260 -26.86 0.24 -6.72
CA CYS A 260 -26.58 0.61 -8.11
C CYS A 260 -27.82 0.40 -8.99
N SER A 261 -28.14 1.36 -9.86
CA SER A 261 -29.26 1.22 -10.82
C SER A 261 -29.08 0.04 -11.77
N ALA A 262 -27.82 -0.30 -12.08
CA ALA A 262 -27.47 -1.48 -12.88
C ALA A 262 -27.53 -2.80 -12.08
N GLY A 263 -27.83 -2.75 -10.79
CA GLY A 263 -27.80 -3.91 -9.89
C GLY A 263 -26.39 -4.41 -9.58
N VAL A 264 -26.34 -5.65 -9.08
CA VAL A 264 -25.12 -6.40 -8.78
C VAL A 264 -24.51 -6.91 -10.08
N ALA A 265 -23.23 -6.64 -10.31
CA ALA A 265 -22.52 -7.19 -11.46
C ALA A 265 -22.41 -8.73 -11.37
N PRO A 266 -22.46 -9.47 -12.49
CA PRO A 266 -22.23 -10.92 -12.50
C PRO A 266 -20.88 -11.30 -11.88
N ARG A 267 -20.73 -12.58 -11.50
CA ARG A 267 -19.44 -13.13 -11.08
C ARG A 267 -18.43 -13.00 -12.20
N GLN A 268 -17.19 -12.63 -11.84
CA GLN A 268 -16.12 -12.46 -12.81
C GLN A 268 -15.65 -13.83 -13.30
N THR A 269 -15.62 -14.04 -14.62
CA THR A 269 -15.15 -15.27 -15.27
C THR A 269 -13.76 -15.13 -15.88
N SER A 270 -13.13 -13.97 -15.70
CA SER A 270 -11.75 -13.67 -16.05
C SER A 270 -11.20 -12.63 -15.09
N ILE A 271 -9.87 -12.58 -14.95
CA ILE A 271 -9.16 -11.60 -14.14
C ILE A 271 -8.57 -10.55 -15.09
N PRO A 272 -8.92 -9.25 -14.94
CA PRO A 272 -8.33 -8.19 -15.75
C PRO A 272 -6.81 -8.12 -15.58
N SER A 273 -6.08 -7.95 -16.68
CA SER A 273 -4.69 -7.49 -16.65
C SER A 273 -4.64 -5.98 -16.44
N TRP A 274 -3.49 -5.46 -15.99
CA TRP A 274 -3.29 -4.03 -15.76
C TRP A 274 -3.78 -3.18 -16.94
N SER A 275 -4.69 -2.25 -16.67
CA SER A 275 -5.26 -1.32 -17.64
C SER A 275 -5.15 0.09 -17.10
N ASP A 276 -4.62 1.03 -17.89
CA ASP A 276 -4.46 2.45 -17.49
C ASP A 276 -5.78 3.25 -17.48
N LYS A 277 -6.92 2.57 -17.34
CA LYS A 277 -8.26 3.19 -17.34
C LYS A 277 -8.55 3.94 -16.03
#